data_AF-A0A848EKC7-F1
#
_entry.id   AF-A0A848EKC7-F1
#
_cell.length_a   1.000
_cell.length_b   1.000
_cell.length_c   1.000
_cell.angle_alpha   90.00
_cell.angle_beta   90.00
_cell.angle_gamma   90.00
#
_symmetry.space_group_name_H-M   'P 1'
#
loop_
_entity.id
_entity.type
_entity.pdbx_description
1 polymer ?
#
loop_
_entity_poly.entity_id
_entity_poly.type
_entity_poly.pdbx_seq_one_letter_code
_entity_poly.pdbx_strand_id
1 'polypeptide(L)'
;MLVAAPLGATPLGGFEEAAVALAGSRDLPPFVLDMAQRMLVAEFGAAPVGDLIAAVAAWRRGAALPDTLEPLAQRLLVILYTGETDATNPRAQVGHYPWALAWQVLRFAKAPGLCSGGFGDWART
;
A
#
# COMPACT_ATOMS: atom_id res chain seq x y z
N MET A 1 -6.99 15.61 -28.41
CA MET A 1 -7.10 15.09 -27.03
C MET A 1 -6.30 13.78 -26.99
N LEU A 2 -5.00 13.85 -26.72
CA LEU A 2 -4.14 12.66 -26.66
C LEU A 2 -4.40 11.94 -25.33
N VAL A 3 -4.89 10.71 -25.42
CA VAL A 3 -4.88 9.75 -24.31
C VAL A 3 -3.41 9.32 -24.15
N ALA A 4 -2.78 9.70 -23.04
CA ALA A 4 -1.46 9.21 -22.69
C ALA A 4 -1.55 7.69 -22.44
N ALA A 5 -0.76 6.91 -23.18
CA ALA A 5 -0.62 5.48 -22.98
C ALA A 5 -0.14 5.17 -21.54
N PRO A 6 -0.57 4.06 -20.91
CA PRO A 6 -0.01 3.67 -19.62
C PRO A 6 1.45 3.24 -19.87
N LEU A 7 2.39 4.09 -19.46
CA LEU A 7 3.79 3.71 -19.34
C LEU A 7 3.85 2.58 -18.30
N GLY A 8 4.05 1.35 -18.78
CA GLY A 8 4.33 0.21 -17.92
C GLY A 8 5.62 0.48 -17.15
N ALA A 9 5.50 0.91 -15.90
CA ALA A 9 6.64 0.99 -15.00
C ALA A 9 7.21 -0.42 -14.85
N THR A 10 8.51 -0.57 -15.13
CA THR A 10 9.21 -1.84 -14.89
C THR A 10 9.07 -2.21 -13.41
N PRO A 11 8.71 -3.46 -13.06
CA PRO A 11 8.70 -3.93 -11.68
C PRO A 11 10.06 -3.67 -11.03
N LEU A 12 10.07 -3.07 -9.85
CA LEU A 12 11.30 -2.88 -9.08
C LEU A 12 11.48 -4.14 -8.25
N GLY A 13 12.47 -4.96 -8.61
CA GLY A 13 12.74 -6.21 -7.89
C GLY A 13 12.91 -5.97 -6.39
N GLY A 14 12.28 -6.80 -5.56
CA GLY A 14 12.31 -6.65 -4.10
C GLY A 14 11.24 -5.73 -3.51
N PHE A 15 10.39 -5.10 -4.33
CA PHE A 15 9.33 -4.23 -3.84
C PHE A 15 8.29 -4.97 -2.98
N GLU A 16 7.82 -6.13 -3.44
CA GLU A 16 6.86 -6.94 -2.68
C GLU A 16 7.40 -7.30 -1.30
N GLU A 17 8.65 -7.80 -1.23
CA GLU A 17 9.26 -8.16 0.04
C GLU A 17 9.45 -6.94 0.97
N ALA A 18 9.80 -5.78 0.41
CA ALA A 18 9.93 -4.54 1.18
C ALA A 18 8.57 -4.06 1.70
N ALA A 19 7.54 -4.08 0.86
CA ALA A 19 6.19 -3.65 1.22
C ALA A 19 5.58 -4.53 2.31
N VAL A 20 5.69 -5.86 2.16
CA VAL A 20 5.25 -6.82 3.18
C VAL A 20 6.01 -6.63 4.49
N ALA A 21 7.32 -6.37 4.44
CA ALA A 21 8.13 -6.18 5.64
C ALA A 21 7.72 -4.92 6.43
N LEU A 22 7.40 -3.84 5.74
CA LEU A 22 6.91 -2.60 6.36
C LEU A 22 5.46 -2.73 6.83
N ALA A 23 4.60 -3.35 6.03
CA ALA A 23 3.17 -3.46 6.30
C ALA A 23 2.83 -4.47 7.40
N GLY A 24 3.70 -5.46 7.63
CA GLY A 24 3.49 -6.52 8.62
C GLY A 24 2.45 -7.56 8.22
N SER A 25 1.99 -7.56 6.96
CA SER A 25 1.00 -8.51 6.42
C SER A 25 1.44 -9.07 5.07
N ARG A 26 1.16 -10.35 4.84
CA ARG A 26 1.36 -11.05 3.55
C ARG A 26 0.05 -11.22 2.76
N ASP A 27 -1.07 -10.84 3.34
CA ASP A 27 -2.41 -11.07 2.78
C ASP A 27 -2.85 -9.96 1.81
N LEU A 28 -1.90 -9.48 0.99
CA LEU A 28 -2.13 -8.45 -0.03
C LEU A 28 -2.17 -9.09 -1.42
N PRO A 29 -3.23 -8.85 -2.21
CA PRO A 29 -3.24 -9.29 -3.61
C PRO A 29 -2.09 -8.66 -4.40
N PRO A 30 -1.46 -9.38 -5.36
CA PRO A 30 -0.36 -8.84 -6.16
C PRO A 30 -0.68 -7.51 -6.85
N PHE A 31 -1.91 -7.34 -7.35
CA PHE A 31 -2.31 -6.11 -8.03
C PHE A 31 -2.31 -4.86 -7.12
N VAL A 32 -2.50 -5.05 -5.80
CA VAL A 32 -2.44 -3.96 -4.82
C VAL A 32 -0.99 -3.49 -4.66
N LEU A 33 -0.05 -4.43 -4.59
CA LEU A 33 1.38 -4.15 -4.54
C LEU A 33 1.87 -3.46 -5.83
N ASP A 34 1.46 -3.96 -6.99
CA ASP A 34 1.78 -3.34 -8.29
C ASP A 34 1.25 -1.92 -8.40
N MET A 35 0.04 -1.68 -7.88
CA MET A 35 -0.55 -0.33 -7.85
C MET A 35 0.22 0.59 -6.90
N ALA A 36 0.53 0.12 -5.68
CA ALA A 36 1.31 0.90 -4.71
C ALA A 36 2.70 1.26 -5.25
N GLN A 37 3.39 0.33 -5.90
CA GLN A 37 4.68 0.62 -6.54
C GLN A 37 4.55 1.72 -7.60
N ARG A 38 3.56 1.61 -8.50
CA ARG A 38 3.34 2.60 -9.55
C ARG A 38 3.03 3.99 -8.98
N MET A 39 2.24 4.05 -7.92
CA MET A 39 1.92 5.30 -7.26
C MET A 39 3.15 5.95 -6.62
N LEU A 40 3.95 5.19 -5.87
CA LEU A 40 5.17 5.73 -5.26
C LEU A 40 6.18 6.17 -6.31
N VAL A 41 6.32 5.42 -7.41
CA VAL A 41 7.19 5.81 -8.52
C VAL A 41 6.68 7.08 -9.20
N ALA A 42 5.36 7.26 -9.32
CA ALA A 42 4.77 8.48 -9.87
C ALA A 42 4.95 9.68 -8.94
N GLU A 43 4.90 9.48 -7.61
CA GLU A 43 4.96 10.54 -6.61
C GLU A 43 6.40 10.94 -6.24
N PHE A 44 7.30 9.98 -6.08
CA PHE A 44 8.68 10.18 -5.61
C PHE A 44 9.76 9.86 -6.65
N GLY A 45 9.39 9.18 -7.75
CA GLY A 45 10.35 8.68 -8.74
C GLY A 45 10.87 7.27 -8.42
N ALA A 46 11.43 6.61 -9.43
CA ALA A 46 11.89 5.23 -9.31
C ALA A 46 13.14 5.07 -8.41
N ALA A 47 14.05 6.04 -8.42
CA ALA A 47 15.30 5.96 -7.64
C ALA A 47 15.02 5.96 -6.12
N PRO A 48 14.22 6.89 -5.54
CA PRO A 48 13.87 6.83 -4.12
C PRO A 48 13.12 5.56 -3.70
N VAL A 49 12.31 4.98 -4.59
CA VAL A 49 11.66 3.68 -4.33
C VAL A 49 12.69 2.55 -4.28
N GLY A 50 13.68 2.57 -5.18
CA GLY A 50 14.84 1.66 -5.12
C GLY A 50 15.64 1.80 -3.83
N ASP A 51 15.87 3.04 -3.39
CA ASP A 51 16.56 3.33 -2.12
C ASP A 51 15.78 2.79 -0.92
N LEU A 52 14.45 2.92 -0.92
CA LEU A 52 13.61 2.30 0.11
C LEU A 52 13.74 0.78 0.11
N ILE A 53 13.68 0.11 -1.05
CA ILE A 53 13.82 -1.35 -1.14
C ILE A 53 15.17 -1.79 -0.53
N ALA A 54 16.25 -1.13 -0.91
CA ALA A 54 17.59 -1.43 -0.38
C ALA A 54 17.69 -1.18 1.13
N ALA A 55 17.13 -0.07 1.61
CA ALA A 55 17.13 0.30 3.03
C ALA A 55 16.31 -0.69 3.87
N VAL A 56 15.13 -1.11 3.40
CA VAL A 56 14.31 -2.13 4.08
C VAL A 56 15.05 -3.47 4.13
N ALA A 57 15.73 -3.87 3.05
CA ALA A 57 16.54 -5.08 3.07
C ALA A 57 17.67 -5.01 4.11
N ALA A 58 18.31 -3.86 4.30
CA ALA A 58 19.31 -3.63 5.34
C ALA A 58 18.71 -3.60 6.74
N TRP A 59 17.56 -2.93 6.91
CA TRP A 59 16.82 -2.86 8.18
C TRP A 59 16.44 -4.25 8.69
N ARG A 60 16.00 -5.15 7.81
CA ARG A 60 15.73 -6.56 8.15
C ARG A 60 16.96 -7.33 8.66
N ARG A 61 18.17 -6.82 8.45
CA ARG A 61 19.44 -7.36 8.99
C ARG A 61 19.95 -6.60 10.23
N GLY A 62 19.14 -5.71 10.79
CA GLY A 62 19.45 -4.96 12.02
C GLY A 62 20.00 -3.55 11.80
N ALA A 63 20.05 -3.05 10.56
CA ALA A 63 20.37 -1.64 10.32
C ALA A 63 19.20 -0.72 10.73
N ALA A 64 19.46 0.57 10.92
CA ALA A 64 18.41 1.57 11.05
C ALA A 64 17.83 1.91 9.67
N LEU A 65 16.52 2.16 9.61
CA LEU A 65 15.90 2.74 8.42
C LEU A 65 16.20 4.26 8.39
N PRO A 66 16.71 4.82 7.29
CA PRO A 66 17.00 6.25 7.22
C PRO A 66 15.75 7.13 7.36
N ASP A 67 15.79 8.15 8.23
CA ASP A 67 14.69 9.11 8.45
C ASP A 67 14.29 9.84 7.15
N THR A 68 15.23 10.03 6.22
CA THR A 68 14.96 10.63 4.91
C THR A 68 13.99 9.83 4.05
N LEU A 69 13.82 8.54 4.33
CA LEU A 69 12.88 7.65 3.63
C LEU A 69 11.56 7.49 4.38
N GLU A 70 11.42 8.06 5.58
CA GLU A 70 10.21 7.96 6.38
C GLU A 70 8.96 8.46 5.63
N PRO A 71 8.97 9.62 4.93
CA PRO A 71 7.79 10.07 4.19
C PRO A 71 7.33 9.08 3.10
N LEU A 72 8.28 8.46 2.41
CA LEU A 72 8.01 7.48 1.35
C LEU A 72 7.45 6.18 1.95
N ALA A 73 8.03 5.72 3.06
CA ALA A 73 7.53 4.55 3.80
C ALA A 73 6.13 4.80 4.40
N GLN A 74 5.88 5.98 4.97
CA GLN A 74 4.57 6.38 5.47
C GLN A 74 3.54 6.42 4.33
N ARG A 75 3.91 6.99 3.17
CA ARG A 75 3.01 7.03 2.01
C ARG A 75 2.65 5.63 1.52
N LEU A 76 3.62 4.71 1.47
CA LEU A 76 3.36 3.30 1.18
C LEU A 76 2.32 2.71 2.15
N LEU A 77 2.51 2.92 3.45
CA LEU A 77 1.59 2.41 4.46
C LEU A 77 0.20 3.02 4.34
N VAL A 78 0.09 4.33 4.04
CA VAL A 78 -1.21 4.97 3.76
C VAL A 78 -1.91 4.26 2.60
N ILE A 79 -1.22 4.09 1.47
CA ILE A 79 -1.79 3.40 0.29
C ILE A 79 -2.32 2.01 0.69
N LEU A 80 -1.50 1.19 1.35
CA LEU A 80 -1.84 -0.19 1.70
C LEU A 80 -2.92 -0.30 2.79
N TYR A 81 -2.91 0.58 3.79
CA TYR A 81 -3.86 0.50 4.91
C TYR A 81 -5.20 1.16 4.63
N THR A 82 -5.25 2.21 3.81
CA THR A 82 -6.49 2.97 3.58
C THR A 82 -7.09 2.74 2.19
N GLY A 83 -6.28 2.27 1.24
CA GLY A 83 -6.69 2.16 -0.15
C GLY A 83 -6.55 3.46 -0.95
N GLU A 84 -6.10 4.55 -0.33
CA GLU A 84 -6.10 5.89 -0.91
C GLU A 84 -5.13 6.02 -2.08
N THR A 85 -5.60 6.60 -3.21
CA THR A 85 -4.80 6.71 -4.44
C THR A 85 -4.22 8.11 -4.70
N ASP A 86 -4.62 9.14 -3.94
CA ASP A 86 -4.17 10.52 -4.14
C ASP A 86 -4.26 11.30 -2.83
N ALA A 87 -3.10 11.69 -2.29
CA ALA A 87 -2.99 12.41 -1.02
C ALA A 87 -3.46 13.86 -1.10
N THR A 88 -3.52 14.43 -2.30
CA THR A 88 -3.85 15.85 -2.52
C THR A 88 -5.33 16.07 -2.75
N ASN A 89 -6.08 15.00 -3.00
CA ASN A 89 -7.50 15.04 -3.30
C ASN A 89 -8.32 14.33 -2.21
N PRO A 90 -9.08 15.04 -1.38
CA PRO A 90 -9.94 14.41 -0.36
C PRO A 90 -11.11 13.61 -0.98
N ARG A 91 -11.28 13.65 -2.30
CA ARG A 91 -12.22 12.82 -3.08
C ARG A 91 -11.50 11.78 -3.93
N ALA A 92 -10.23 11.50 -3.65
CA ALA A 92 -9.46 10.47 -4.32
C ALA A 92 -10.26 9.15 -4.32
N GLN A 93 -10.35 8.53 -5.49
CA GLN A 93 -11.00 7.24 -5.60
C GLN A 93 -10.18 6.21 -4.82
N VAL A 94 -10.86 5.34 -4.07
CA VAL A 94 -10.16 4.29 -3.33
C VAL A 94 -9.99 3.10 -4.27
N GLY A 95 -8.80 2.97 -4.87
CA GLY A 95 -8.55 2.02 -5.95
C GLY A 95 -8.63 0.54 -5.55
N HIS A 96 -8.47 0.24 -4.26
CA HIS A 96 -8.48 -1.13 -3.74
C HIS A 96 -9.12 -1.24 -2.35
N TYR A 97 -10.14 -0.44 -2.08
CA TYR A 97 -10.79 -0.34 -0.77
C TYR A 97 -11.11 -1.69 -0.07
N PRO A 98 -11.66 -2.72 -0.76
CA PRO A 98 -11.92 -4.02 -0.13
C PRO A 98 -10.69 -4.74 0.41
N TRP A 99 -9.51 -4.43 -0.12
CA TRP A 99 -8.24 -5.08 0.18
C TRP A 99 -7.32 -4.24 1.07
N ALA A 100 -7.78 -3.08 1.52
CA ALA A 100 -7.01 -2.23 2.41
C ALA A 100 -6.74 -2.95 3.75
N LEU A 101 -5.50 -2.92 4.23
CA LEU A 101 -5.07 -3.67 5.41
C LEU A 101 -5.83 -3.27 6.68
N ALA A 102 -6.30 -2.02 6.79
CA ALA A 102 -7.10 -1.59 7.93
C ALA A 102 -8.34 -2.48 8.13
N TRP A 103 -8.96 -2.97 7.06
CA TRP A 103 -10.11 -3.88 7.16
C TRP A 103 -9.71 -5.31 7.50
N GLN A 104 -8.49 -5.72 7.18
CA GLN A 104 -7.98 -7.06 7.47
C GLN A 104 -7.53 -7.20 8.93
N VAL A 105 -6.99 -6.13 9.53
CA VAL A 105 -6.54 -6.15 10.93
C VAL A 105 -7.70 -6.06 11.93
N LEU A 106 -8.84 -5.50 11.52
CA LEU A 106 -10.03 -5.35 12.37
C LEU A 106 -10.92 -6.60 12.31
N ARG A 107 -10.76 -7.53 13.24
CA ARG A 107 -11.54 -8.79 13.29
C ARG A 107 -13.05 -8.60 13.54
N PHE A 108 -13.45 -7.44 14.07
CA PHE A 108 -14.84 -7.15 14.46
C PHE A 108 -15.58 -6.27 13.44
N ALA A 109 -14.89 -5.81 12.40
CA ALA A 109 -15.43 -4.88 11.42
C ALA A 109 -15.21 -5.41 10.00
N LYS A 110 -16.07 -4.99 9.08
CA LYS A 110 -15.92 -5.20 7.65
C LYS A 110 -15.83 -3.84 6.98
N ALA A 111 -15.23 -3.80 5.80
CA ALA A 111 -15.23 -2.59 4.99
C ALA A 111 -16.68 -2.14 4.71
N PRO A 112 -17.07 -0.92 5.12
CA PRO A 112 -18.39 -0.35 4.82
C PRO A 112 -18.77 -0.49 3.35
N GLY A 113 -20.04 -0.81 3.07
CA GLY A 113 -20.53 -0.97 1.69
C GLY A 113 -20.26 -2.34 1.07
N LEU A 114 -19.54 -3.25 1.75
CA LEU A 114 -19.48 -4.66 1.39
C LEU A 114 -20.44 -5.49 2.26
N CYS A 115 -21.58 -5.89 1.68
CA CYS A 115 -22.50 -6.84 2.30
C CYS A 115 -22.06 -8.26 1.94
N SER A 116 -21.31 -8.93 2.81
CA SER A 116 -21.01 -10.37 2.66
C SER A 116 -20.91 -11.07 4.02
N GLY A 117 -21.28 -12.36 4.10
CA GLY A 117 -21.32 -13.15 5.34
C GLY A 117 -22.52 -12.84 6.26
N GLY A 118 -22.56 -13.48 7.44
CA GLY A 118 -23.59 -13.21 8.46
C GLY A 118 -23.56 -11.77 8.94
N PHE A 119 -24.74 -11.17 9.13
CA PHE A 119 -24.92 -9.82 9.64
C PHE A 119 -24.71 -9.79 11.16
N GLY A 120 -23.93 -8.82 11.67
CA GLY A 120 -23.87 -8.47 13.09
C GLY A 120 -22.97 -9.29 13.99
N ASP A 121 -21.68 -8.91 14.10
CA ASP A 121 -20.93 -9.12 15.35
C ASP A 121 -21.41 -8.17 16.46
N TRP A 122 -21.96 -7.00 16.09
CA TRP A 122 -22.65 -6.08 17.01
C TRP A 122 -23.97 -6.62 17.59
N ALA A 123 -24.47 -7.75 17.08
CA ALA A 123 -25.67 -8.41 17.60
C ALA A 123 -25.34 -9.51 18.62
N ARG A 124 -24.05 -9.80 18.86
CA ARG A 124 -23.61 -10.74 19.91
C ARG A 124 -23.46 -9.97 21.23
N THR A 125 -24.58 -9.77 21.93
CA THR A 125 -24.62 -9.46 23.36
C THR A 125 -24.72 -10.73 24.17
#